data_AF-N0B9A1-F1
#
_entry.id   AF-N0B9A1-F1
#
_cell.length_a   1.000
_cell.length_b   1.000
_cell.length_c   1.000
_cell.angle_alpha   90.00
_cell.angle_beta   90.00
_cell.angle_gamma   90.00
#
_symmetry.space_group_name_H-M   'P 1'
#
loop_
_entity.id
_entity.type
_entity.pdbx_description
1 polymer ?
#
loop_
_entity_poly.entity_id
_entity_poly.type
_entity_poly.pdbx_seq_one_letter_code
_entity_poly.pdbx_strand_id
1 'polypeptide(L)' 'MFYEEVTPVDLDDLMPAKKPSGVMIGENLSTLSVAELEKRITDLESEIERVRLELDKKRKHEAAARSLFKS' A
#
# COMPACT_ATOMS: atom_id res chain seq x y z
N MET A 1 12.23 -13.09 42.85
CA MET A 1 11.11 -13.53 41.97
C MET A 1 10.81 -12.36 41.04
N PHE A 2 11.48 -12.31 39.90
CA PHE A 2 11.16 -11.36 38.84
C PHE A 2 9.97 -11.95 38.08
N TYR A 3 8.82 -11.29 38.14
CA TYR A 3 7.72 -11.61 37.24
C TYR A 3 8.07 -10.99 35.89
N GLU A 4 8.31 -11.83 34.88
CA GLU A 4 8.31 -11.38 33.49
C GLU A 4 6.92 -10.85 33.19
N GLU A 5 6.85 -9.55 32.94
CA GLU A 5 5.66 -8.86 32.48
C GLU A 5 5.38 -9.35 31.05
N VAL A 6 4.61 -10.44 30.94
CA VAL A 6 4.05 -10.87 29.66
C VAL A 6 3.07 -9.80 29.22
N THR A 7 3.55 -8.88 28.37
CA THR A 7 2.70 -7.90 27.71
C THR A 7 1.63 -8.67 26.94
N PRO A 8 0.33 -8.40 27.19
CA PRO A 8 -0.73 -9.04 26.43
C PRO A 8 -0.51 -8.68 24.95
N VAL A 9 -0.14 -9.68 24.15
CA VAL A 9 -0.07 -9.53 22.70
C VAL A 9 -1.50 -9.23 22.26
N ASP A 10 -1.70 -8.07 21.66
CA ASP A 10 -2.99 -7.69 21.12
C ASP A 10 -3.39 -8.74 20.08
N LEU A 11 -4.54 -9.38 20.29
CA LEU A 11 -5.00 -10.48 19.44
C LEU A 11 -5.21 -10.00 17.99
N ASP A 12 -5.43 -8.70 17.81
CA ASP A 12 -5.50 -8.03 16.52
C ASP A 12 -4.17 -8.05 15.74
N ASP A 13 -3.03 -8.06 16.44
CA ASP A 13 -1.68 -8.10 15.86
C ASP A 13 -1.29 -9.52 15.38
N LEU A 14 -2.02 -10.55 15.83
CA LEU A 14 -1.85 -11.94 15.42
C LEU A 14 -2.76 -12.32 14.25
N MET A 15 -3.69 -11.44 13.87
CA MET A 15 -4.56 -11.71 12.73
C MET A 15 -3.78 -11.52 11.42
N PRO A 16 -3.86 -12.49 10.49
CA PRO A 16 -3.27 -12.32 9.17
C PRO A 16 -3.87 -11.07 8.52
N ALA A 17 -3.00 -10.12 8.14
CA ALA A 17 -3.40 -8.88 7.48
C ALA A 17 -4.38 -9.20 6.36
N LYS A 18 -5.60 -8.63 6.46
CA LYS A 18 -6.68 -8.88 5.51
C LYS A 18 -6.14 -8.56 4.12
N LYS A 19 -6.11 -9.57 3.23
CA LYS A 19 -5.69 -9.36 1.84
C LYS A 19 -6.51 -8.20 1.29
N PRO A 20 -5.89 -7.18 0.69
CA PRO A 20 -6.64 -6.07 0.13
C PRO A 20 -7.57 -6.64 -0.94
N SER A 21 -8.87 -6.67 -0.65
CA SER A 21 -9.92 -6.98 -1.62
C SER A 21 -10.12 -5.71 -2.45
N GLY A 22 -9.12 -5.38 -3.26
CA GLY A 22 -9.07 -4.19 -4.07
C GLY A 22 -9.59 -4.43 -5.48
N VAL A 23 -9.95 -3.33 -6.12
CA VAL A 23 -10.18 -3.21 -7.56
C VAL A 23 -9.01 -3.83 -8.34
N MET A 24 -9.28 -4.80 -9.23
CA MET A 24 -8.24 -5.48 -10.03
C MET A 24 -8.25 -5.03 -11.49
N ILE A 25 -7.08 -4.70 -12.06
CA ILE A 25 -6.98 -4.29 -13.46
C ILE A 25 -7.46 -5.43 -14.38
N GLY A 26 -8.34 -5.11 -15.34
CA GLY A 26 -8.85 -6.08 -16.32
C GLY A 26 -10.14 -6.81 -15.95
N GLU A 27 -10.79 -6.45 -14.83
CA GLU A 27 -12.11 -6.99 -14.48
C GLU A 27 -13.19 -6.57 -15.48
N ASN A 28 -14.22 -7.42 -15.64
CA ASN A 28 -15.36 -7.11 -16.47
C ASN A 28 -16.17 -5.95 -15.86
N LEU A 29 -16.41 -4.90 -16.65
CA LEU A 29 -17.11 -3.69 -16.22
C LEU A 29 -18.59 -3.66 -16.62
N SER A 30 -19.04 -4.59 -17.47
CA SER A 30 -20.38 -4.53 -18.09
C SER A 30 -21.51 -4.75 -17.09
N THR A 31 -21.22 -5.36 -15.94
CA THR A 31 -22.20 -5.63 -14.87
C THR A 31 -22.18 -4.58 -13.76
N LEU A 32 -21.26 -3.60 -13.81
CA LEU A 32 -21.12 -2.57 -12.79
C LEU A 32 -22.03 -1.39 -13.08
N SER A 33 -22.63 -0.84 -12.02
CA SER A 33 -23.36 0.42 -12.05
C SER A 33 -22.41 1.62 -12.20
N VAL A 34 -22.96 2.78 -12.57
CA VAL A 34 -22.20 4.03 -12.69
C VAL A 34 -21.50 4.39 -11.37
N ALA A 35 -22.20 4.28 -10.24
CA ALA A 35 -21.62 4.60 -8.93
C ALA A 35 -20.46 3.65 -8.55
N GLU A 36 -20.56 2.37 -8.92
CA GLU A 36 -19.46 1.42 -8.72
C GLU A 36 -18.26 1.75 -9.59
N LEU A 37 -18.49 2.18 -10.84
CA LEU A 37 -17.42 2.63 -11.74
C LEU A 37 -16.74 3.91 -11.22
N GLU A 38 -17.51 4.88 -10.71
CA GLU A 38 -16.97 6.11 -10.11
C GLU A 38 -16.12 5.80 -8.87
N LYS A 39 -16.63 4.94 -7.97
CA LYS A 39 -15.85 4.47 -6.82
C LYS A 39 -14.57 3.78 -7.25
N ARG A 40 -14.66 2.91 -8.26
CA ARG A 40 -13.51 2.18 -8.82
C ARG A 40 -12.44 3.12 -9.36
N ILE A 41 -12.84 4.18 -10.08
CA ILE A 41 -11.93 5.22 -10.59
C ILE A 41 -11.20 5.88 -9.41
N THR A 42 -11.95 6.31 -8.40
CA THR A 42 -11.39 6.99 -7.21
C THR A 42 -10.37 6.11 -6.48
N ASP A 43 -10.68 4.83 -6.30
CA ASP A 43 -9.79 3.86 -5.66
C ASP A 43 -8.49 3.67 -6.48
N LEU A 44 -8.59 3.59 -7.81
CA LEU A 44 -7.44 3.45 -8.70
C LEU A 44 -6.57 4.70 -8.79
N GLU A 45 -7.18 5.89 -8.78
CA GLU A 45 -6.44 7.17 -8.77
C GLU A 45 -5.64 7.33 -7.48
N SER A 46 -6.25 7.01 -6.34
CA SER A 46 -5.56 6.99 -5.04
C SER A 46 -4.37 6.02 -5.04
N GLU A 47 -4.55 4.85 -5.67
CA GLU A 47 -3.48 3.87 -5.83
C GLU A 47 -2.35 4.39 -6.72
N ILE A 48 -2.67 5.05 -7.83
CA ILE A 48 -1.69 5.69 -8.72
C ILE A 48 -0.87 6.73 -7.96
N GLU A 49 -1.51 7.57 -7.13
CA GLU A 49 -0.81 8.57 -6.32
C GLU A 49 0.15 7.91 -5.32
N ARG A 50 -0.29 6.86 -4.61
CA ARG A 50 0.57 6.12 -3.69
C ARG A 50 1.81 5.56 -4.38
N VAL A 51 1.63 4.90 -5.54
CA VAL A 51 2.73 4.33 -6.32
C VAL A 51 3.68 5.42 -6.82
N ARG A 52 3.16 6.58 -7.27
CA ARG A 52 3.98 7.71 -7.69
C ARG A 52 4.84 8.26 -6.55
N LEU A 53 4.28 8.37 -5.33
CA LEU A 53 5.02 8.82 -4.15
C LEU A 53 6.16 7.85 -3.80
N GLU A 54 5.90 6.54 -3.81
CA GLU A 54 6.94 5.54 -3.55
C GLU A 54 8.02 5.53 -4.64
N LEU A 55 7.64 5.73 -5.91
CA LEU A 55 8.60 5.87 -7.01
C LEU A 55 9.51 7.09 -6.81
N ASP A 56 8.96 8.23 -6.43
CA ASP A 56 9.73 9.45 -6.19
C ASP A 56 10.72 9.28 -5.03
N LYS A 57 10.30 8.66 -3.93
CA LYS A 57 11.20 8.30 -2.82
C LYS A 57 12.37 7.45 -3.31
N LYS A 58 12.09 6.38 -4.07
CA LYS A 58 13.14 5.50 -4.62
C LYS A 58 14.10 6.24 -5.55
N ARG A 59 13.59 7.11 -6.42
CA ARG A 59 14.43 7.93 -7.33
C ARG A 59 15.35 8.87 -6.57
N LYS A 60 14.87 9.50 -5.49
CA LYS A 60 15.71 10.36 -4.63
C LYS A 60 16.85 9.58 -3.99
N HIS A 61 16.58 8.37 -3.51
CA HIS A 61 17.62 7.48 -2.97
C HIS A 61 18.66 7.10 -4.04
N GLU A 62 18.22 6.75 -5.26
CA GLU A 62 19.11 6.43 -6.37
C GLU A 62 19.99 7.63 -6.77
N ALA A 63 19.40 8.83 -6.87
CA ALA A 63 20.11 10.05 -7.21
C ALA A 63 21.18 10.42 -6.16
N ALA A 64 20.83 10.28 -4.87
CA ALA A 64 21.78 10.50 -3.76
C ALA A 64 22.94 9.50 -3.83
N ALA A 65 22.67 8.21 -4.04
CA ALA A 65 23.71 7.19 -4.21
C ALA A 65 24.61 7.50 -5.42
N ARG A 66 24.02 7.86 -6.57
CA ARG A 66 24.77 8.17 -7.78
C ARG A 66 25.68 9.40 -7.62
N SER A 67 25.30 10.37 -6.79
CA SER A 67 26.13 11.54 -6.46
C SER A 67 27.36 11.16 -5.62
N LEU A 68 27.23 10.17 -4.73
CA LEU A 68 28.32 9.71 -3.86
C LEU A 68 29.41 8.95 -4.64
N PHE A 69 29.04 8.24 -5.71
CA PHE A 69 29.97 7.44 -6.52
C PHE A 69 30.56 8.19 -7.73
N LYS A 70 30.21 9.46 -7.95
CA LYS A 70 30.73 10.29 -9.06
C LYS A 70 31.81 11.29 -8.62
N SER A 71 32.29 11.17 -7.39
CA SER A 71 33.45 11.92 -6.86
C SER A 71 34.75 11.15 -7.12
#